data_AF-A0A357D7E5-F1
#
_entry.id   AF-A0A357D7E5-F1
#
_cell.length_a   1.000
_cell.length_b   1.000
_cell.length_c   1.000
_cell.angle_alpha   90.00
_cell.angle_beta   90.00
_cell.angle_gamma   90.00
#
_symmetry.space_group_name_H-M   'P 1'
#
loop_
_entity.id
_entity.type
_entity.pdbx_description
1 polymer ?
#
loop_
_entity_poly.entity_id
_entity_poly.type
_entity_poly.pdbx_seq_one_letter_code
_entity_poly.pdbx_strand_id
1 'polypeptide(L)'
;MAGKRKNPWLDPNKEGKSKGRRGQRYCARCGNTVRQSRILKVHNLCEYCVQEMIRKKEQNWVCRGCGRFAPEEVKAGKGYCRQCLCSACGRPDPTAVPKFGLCRECAKIAGVFCLRCGREAPAQVRKNRGYCDRCAQRNQSRDKL
;
A
#
# COMPACT_ATOMS: atom_id res chain seq x y z
N MET A 1 20.20 -16.07 -1.03
CA MET A 1 20.31 -15.61 0.37
C MET A 1 19.44 -14.38 0.57
N ALA A 2 18.30 -14.49 1.27
CA ALA A 2 17.47 -13.32 1.59
C ALA A 2 18.21 -12.48 2.65
N GLY A 3 19.00 -11.50 2.20
CA GLY A 3 19.74 -10.61 3.09
C GLY A 3 18.81 -10.01 4.13
N LYS A 4 19.16 -10.14 5.43
CA LYS A 4 18.41 -9.57 6.56
C LYS A 4 17.97 -8.15 6.20
N ARG A 5 16.66 -7.94 6.03
CA ARG A 5 16.09 -6.61 5.71
C ARG A 5 16.56 -5.65 6.80
N LYS A 6 17.43 -4.71 6.45
CA LYS A 6 17.97 -3.73 7.39
C LYS A 6 16.81 -2.91 7.93
N ASN A 7 16.69 -2.78 9.26
CA ASN A 7 15.67 -1.95 9.89
C ASN A 7 15.76 -0.52 9.31
N PRO A 8 14.68 0.03 8.71
CA PRO A 8 14.70 1.34 8.08
C PRO A 8 14.85 2.49 9.08
N TRP A 9 14.57 2.23 10.36
CA TRP A 9 14.70 3.20 11.44
C TRP A 9 16.11 3.21 12.03
N LEU A 10 16.57 4.39 12.43
CA LEU A 10 17.73 4.53 13.28
C LEU A 10 17.39 4.07 14.69
N ASP A 11 18.36 3.42 15.31
CA ASP A 11 18.27 2.95 16.68
C ASP A 11 18.64 4.12 17.61
N PRO A 12 17.73 4.56 18.49
CA PRO A 12 17.97 5.60 19.51
C PRO A 12 19.26 5.36 20.29
N ASN A 13 19.57 4.10 20.59
CA ASN A 13 20.71 3.69 21.42
C ASN A 13 22.07 3.73 20.69
N LYS A 14 22.07 4.09 19.40
CA LYS A 14 23.28 4.20 18.56
C LYS A 14 23.65 5.64 18.19
N GLU A 15 22.87 6.63 18.61
CA GLU A 15 23.23 8.04 18.39
C GLU A 15 24.50 8.43 19.17
N GLY A 16 25.37 9.25 18.57
CA GLY A 16 26.66 9.64 19.16
C GLY A 16 27.77 8.58 19.15
N LYS A 17 27.46 7.31 18.87
CA LYS A 17 28.47 6.22 18.78
C LYS A 17 29.25 6.20 17.46
N SER A 18 28.82 6.94 16.44
CA SER A 18 29.55 7.10 15.19
C SER A 18 30.12 8.51 15.05
N LYS A 19 31.42 8.65 14.79
CA LYS A 19 32.07 9.94 14.48
C LYS A 19 31.62 10.48 13.11
N GLY A 20 31.51 11.81 12.95
CA GLY A 20 31.20 12.52 11.70
C GLY A 20 29.72 12.86 11.45
N ARG A 21 29.35 13.29 10.23
CA ARG A 21 27.97 13.68 9.82
C ARG A 21 26.87 12.64 10.11
N ARG A 22 27.24 11.40 10.42
CA ARG A 22 26.32 10.30 10.78
C ARG A 22 25.94 10.28 12.27
N GLY A 23 26.66 11.00 13.13
CA GLY A 23 26.47 10.99 14.59
C GLY A 23 25.35 11.90 15.11
N GLN A 24 24.92 12.90 14.33
CA GLN A 24 23.86 13.85 14.67
C GLN A 24 22.82 13.89 13.56
N ARG A 25 21.91 12.91 13.54
CA ARG A 25 20.78 12.93 12.62
C ARG A 25 19.57 13.49 13.33
N TYR A 26 18.85 14.37 12.66
CA TYR A 26 17.64 14.99 13.16
C TYR A 26 16.52 14.85 12.12
N CYS A 27 15.29 15.03 12.57
CA CYS A 27 14.13 15.09 11.71
C CYS A 27 14.18 16.38 10.88
N ALA A 28 14.15 16.25 9.55
CA ALA A 28 14.15 17.37 8.62
C ALA A 28 12.90 18.27 8.72
N ARG A 29 11.82 17.78 9.35
CA ARG A 29 10.54 18.50 9.48
C ARG A 29 10.38 19.22 10.82
N CYS A 30 10.72 18.57 11.93
CA CYS A 30 10.51 19.12 13.28
C CYS A 30 11.79 19.31 14.10
N GLY A 31 12.96 18.90 13.59
CA GLY A 31 14.23 19.01 14.31
C GLY A 31 14.50 17.96 15.39
N ASN A 32 13.55 17.06 15.68
CA ASN A 32 13.75 16.02 16.71
C ASN A 32 15.01 15.19 16.46
N THR A 33 15.77 14.92 17.51
CA THR A 33 16.99 14.09 17.45
C THR A 33 16.67 12.59 17.61
N VAL A 34 17.66 11.72 17.38
CA VAL A 34 17.48 10.27 17.51
C VAL A 34 17.26 9.85 18.97
N ARG A 35 17.69 10.66 19.96
CA ARG A 35 17.39 10.49 21.40
C ARG A 35 15.92 10.65 21.71
N GLN A 36 15.25 11.58 21.03
CA GLN A 36 13.84 11.90 21.27
C GLN A 36 12.90 10.98 20.51
N SER A 37 13.31 10.49 19.33
CA SER A 37 12.44 9.68 18.47
C SER A 37 13.23 8.88 17.45
N ARG A 38 12.66 7.76 16.99
CA ARG A 38 13.28 7.01 15.89
C ARG A 38 13.23 7.81 14.59
N ILE A 39 14.38 7.93 13.91
CA ILE A 39 14.50 8.66 12.63
C ILE A 39 14.60 7.67 11.46
N LEU A 40 13.76 7.86 10.44
CA LEU A 40 13.77 7.10 9.20
C LEU A 40 15.01 7.44 8.37
N LYS A 41 15.84 6.43 8.06
CA LYS A 41 17.16 6.63 7.43
C LYS A 41 17.12 7.31 6.07
N VAL A 42 16.09 7.00 5.27
CA VAL A 42 16.01 7.39 3.85
C VAL A 42 15.58 8.86 3.71
N HIS A 43 14.65 9.33 4.55
CA HIS A 43 14.07 10.66 4.44
C HIS A 43 14.39 11.60 5.61
N ASN A 44 15.15 11.14 6.61
CA ASN A 44 15.42 11.87 7.86
C ASN A 44 14.13 12.40 8.50
N LEU A 45 13.13 11.55 8.67
CA LEU A 45 11.85 11.91 9.29
C LEU A 45 11.67 11.12 10.58
N CYS A 46 11.24 11.78 11.66
CA CYS A 46 10.90 11.07 12.88
C CYS A 46 9.60 10.28 12.74
N GLU A 47 9.45 9.26 13.59
CA GLU A 47 8.24 8.43 13.61
C GLU A 47 6.96 9.25 13.84
N TYR A 48 7.01 10.30 14.66
CA TYR A 48 5.86 11.18 14.92
C TYR A 48 5.44 11.95 13.67
N CYS A 49 6.37 12.58 12.95
CA CYS A 49 6.07 13.24 11.68
C CYS A 49 5.53 12.25 10.65
N VAL A 50 6.09 11.04 10.57
CA VAL A 50 5.59 9.99 9.65
C VAL A 50 4.16 9.59 10.01
N GLN A 51 3.86 9.39 11.29
CA GLN A 51 2.50 9.08 11.75
C GLN A 51 1.51 10.21 11.47
N GLU A 52 1.93 11.46 11.68
CA GLU A 52 1.12 12.64 11.37
C GLU A 52 0.80 12.71 9.86
N MET A 53 1.81 12.49 9.00
CA MET A 53 1.63 12.42 7.55
C MET A 53 0.63 11.32 7.16
N ILE A 54 0.74 10.14 7.76
CA ILE A 54 -0.18 9.02 7.52
C ILE A 54 -1.61 9.41 7.91
N ARG A 55 -1.79 10.00 9.10
CA ARG A 55 -3.11 10.44 9.59
C ARG A 55 -3.73 11.49 8.67
N LYS A 56 -2.94 12.48 8.23
CA LYS A 56 -3.39 13.54 7.33
C LYS A 56 -3.48 13.11 5.86
N LYS A 57 -3.07 11.88 5.52
CA LYS A 57 -2.89 11.39 4.14
C LYS A 57 -2.17 12.42 3.26
N GLU A 58 -1.03 12.91 3.76
CA GLU A 58 -0.31 14.01 3.13
C GLU A 58 0.09 13.64 1.70
N GLN A 59 -0.26 14.53 0.77
CA GLN A 59 -0.02 14.34 -0.66
C GLN A 59 1.49 14.19 -0.91
N ASN A 60 1.85 13.30 -1.85
CA ASN A 60 3.23 12.93 -2.21
C ASN A 60 3.99 12.05 -1.21
N TRP A 61 3.46 11.80 -0.01
CA TRP A 61 4.08 10.93 0.99
C TRP A 61 3.28 9.66 1.24
N VAL A 62 1.95 9.80 1.26
CA VAL A 62 1.04 8.74 1.68
C VAL A 62 0.03 8.43 0.59
N CYS A 63 -0.17 7.14 0.34
CA CYS A 63 -1.18 6.68 -0.59
C CYS A 63 -2.58 7.09 -0.12
N ARG A 64 -3.31 7.82 -0.97
CA ARG A 64 -4.68 8.28 -0.67
C ARG A 64 -5.66 7.13 -0.45
N GLY A 65 -5.46 6.02 -1.16
CA GLY A 65 -6.27 4.81 -1.06
C GLY A 65 -6.06 4.07 0.26
N CYS A 66 -4.90 3.42 0.40
CA CYS A 66 -4.63 2.51 1.52
C CYS A 66 -3.97 3.17 2.75
N GLY A 67 -3.59 4.45 2.69
CA GLY A 67 -2.91 5.13 3.80
C GLY A 67 -1.44 4.70 4.02
N ARG A 68 -0.87 3.89 3.11
CA ARG A 68 0.51 3.45 3.21
C ARG A 68 1.49 4.61 2.95
N PHE A 69 2.48 4.77 3.82
CA PHE A 69 3.62 5.66 3.58
C PHE A 69 4.55 5.06 2.51
N ALA A 70 4.58 5.67 1.33
CA ALA A 70 5.31 5.14 0.17
C ALA A 70 5.74 6.25 -0.81
N PRO A 71 6.46 7.30 -0.34
CA PRO A 71 6.66 8.57 -1.07
C PRO A 71 7.07 8.41 -2.53
N GLU A 72 8.02 7.51 -2.83
CA GLU A 72 8.47 7.25 -4.21
C GLU A 72 7.35 6.70 -5.09
N GLU A 73 6.59 5.73 -4.59
CA GLU A 73 5.46 5.16 -5.31
C GLU A 73 4.34 6.19 -5.49
N VAL A 74 4.05 6.99 -4.44
CA VAL A 74 2.95 7.96 -4.49
C VAL A 74 3.24 9.10 -5.47
N LYS A 75 4.50 9.53 -5.56
CA LYS A 75 4.94 10.54 -6.53
C LYS A 75 4.78 10.04 -7.96
N ALA A 76 5.25 8.83 -8.25
CA ALA A 76 5.09 8.23 -9.57
C ALA A 76 3.61 7.95 -9.91
N GLY A 77 2.84 7.52 -8.91
CA GLY A 77 1.44 7.12 -9.01
C GLY A 77 0.41 8.24 -8.80
N LYS A 78 0.81 9.51 -8.90
CA LYS A 78 -0.07 10.70 -8.77
C LYS A 78 -0.97 10.69 -7.52
N GLY A 79 -0.47 10.24 -6.37
CA GLY A 79 -1.25 10.16 -5.13
C GLY A 79 -1.59 8.74 -4.66
N TYR A 80 -1.22 7.70 -5.41
CA TYR A 80 -1.49 6.30 -5.07
C TYR A 80 -0.22 5.45 -5.13
N CYS A 81 -0.12 4.47 -4.22
CA CYS A 81 0.94 3.47 -4.27
C CYS A 81 0.66 2.42 -5.36
N ARG A 82 1.67 1.63 -5.72
CA ARG A 82 1.55 0.60 -6.77
C ARG A 82 0.49 -0.45 -6.47
N GLN A 83 0.23 -0.71 -5.19
CA GLN A 83 -0.80 -1.68 -4.74
C GLN A 83 -2.24 -1.16 -4.89
N CYS A 84 -2.43 0.13 -5.16
CA CYS A 84 -3.74 0.72 -5.41
C CYS A 84 -3.95 1.09 -6.88
N LEU A 85 -2.93 0.94 -7.73
CA LEU A 85 -3.00 1.23 -9.15
C LEU A 85 -3.18 -0.06 -9.94
N CYS A 86 -4.11 -0.03 -10.89
CA CYS A 86 -4.30 -1.14 -11.83
C CYS A 86 -3.04 -1.31 -12.67
N SER A 87 -2.47 -2.52 -12.70
CA SER A 87 -1.29 -2.81 -13.52
C SER A 87 -1.56 -2.71 -15.03
N ALA A 88 -2.80 -2.91 -15.47
CA ALA A 88 -3.18 -2.87 -16.88
C ALA A 88 -3.45 -1.44 -17.39
N CYS A 89 -4.25 -0.66 -16.68
CA CYS A 89 -4.69 0.66 -17.15
C CYS A 89 -4.15 1.85 -16.35
N GLY A 90 -3.39 1.59 -15.27
CA GLY A 90 -2.82 2.63 -14.41
C GLY A 90 -3.85 3.42 -13.58
N ARG A 91 -5.14 3.11 -13.67
CA ARG A 91 -6.18 3.79 -12.88
C ARG A 91 -6.12 3.37 -11.41
N PRO A 92 -6.36 4.30 -10.47
CA PRO A 92 -6.46 3.96 -9.06
C PRO A 92 -7.79 3.25 -8.76
N ASP A 93 -7.70 2.06 -8.18
CA ASP A 93 -8.84 1.34 -7.60
C ASP A 93 -8.38 0.63 -6.32
N PRO A 94 -8.34 1.35 -5.18
CA PRO A 94 -7.84 0.82 -3.91
C PRO A 94 -8.64 -0.37 -3.38
N THR A 95 -9.85 -0.61 -3.90
CA THR A 95 -10.74 -1.67 -3.41
C THR A 95 -10.61 -2.96 -4.21
N ALA A 96 -10.39 -2.85 -5.52
CA ALA A 96 -10.32 -3.98 -6.43
C ALA A 96 -8.89 -4.47 -6.64
N VAL A 97 -7.92 -3.56 -6.75
CA VAL A 97 -6.52 -3.93 -7.04
C VAL A 97 -5.94 -4.88 -5.98
N PRO A 98 -6.15 -4.70 -4.67
CA PRO A 98 -5.66 -5.67 -3.68
C PRO A 98 -6.30 -7.06 -3.79
N LYS A 99 -7.49 -7.16 -4.41
CA LYS A 99 -8.24 -8.42 -4.56
C LYS A 99 -7.91 -9.15 -5.85
N PHE A 100 -7.76 -8.43 -6.96
CA PHE A 100 -7.62 -9.01 -8.30
C PHE A 100 -6.28 -8.68 -8.99
N GLY A 101 -5.45 -7.82 -8.39
CA GLY A 101 -4.30 -7.22 -9.07
C GLY A 101 -4.66 -6.19 -10.16
N LEU A 102 -5.95 -5.98 -10.41
CA LEU A 102 -6.52 -5.14 -11.46
C LEU A 102 -7.65 -4.26 -10.91
N CYS A 103 -7.94 -3.14 -11.57
CA CYS A 103 -9.18 -2.42 -11.30
C CYS A 103 -10.40 -3.26 -11.71
N ARG A 104 -11.57 -2.92 -11.18
CA ARG A 104 -12.79 -3.70 -11.41
C ARG A 104 -13.16 -3.85 -12.89
N GLU A 105 -12.94 -2.81 -13.69
CA GLU A 105 -13.19 -2.84 -15.14
C GLU A 105 -12.25 -3.82 -15.85
N CYS A 106 -10.94 -3.71 -15.62
CA CYS A 106 -9.96 -4.63 -16.21
C CYS A 106 -10.15 -6.07 -15.72
N ALA A 107 -10.51 -6.28 -14.45
CA ALA A 107 -10.82 -7.61 -13.92
C ALA A 107 -12.04 -8.24 -14.60
N LYS A 108 -13.07 -7.43 -14.89
CA LYS A 108 -14.27 -7.87 -15.62
C LYS A 108 -13.93 -8.27 -17.06
N ILE A 109 -13.09 -7.49 -17.74
CA ILE A 109 -12.62 -7.79 -19.10
C ILE A 109 -11.77 -9.06 -19.12
N ALA A 110 -10.87 -9.23 -18.16
CA ALA A 110 -10.02 -10.42 -18.06
C ALA A 110 -10.85 -11.71 -17.89
N GLY A 111 -11.97 -11.64 -17.14
CA GLY A 111 -12.86 -12.78 -16.96
C GLY A 111 -12.23 -13.97 -16.21
N VAL A 112 -11.17 -13.72 -15.46
CA VAL A 112 -10.40 -14.74 -14.71
C VAL A 112 -10.84 -14.80 -13.25
N PHE A 113 -11.14 -13.66 -12.65
CA PHE A 113 -11.41 -13.54 -11.22
C PHE A 113 -12.91 -13.40 -10.93
N CYS A 114 -13.38 -14.02 -9.85
CA CYS A 114 -14.71 -13.79 -9.33
C CYS A 114 -14.82 -12.35 -8.80
N LEU A 115 -15.67 -11.53 -9.43
CA LEU A 115 -15.83 -10.10 -9.14
C LEU A 115 -16.32 -9.78 -7.73
N ARG A 116 -16.75 -10.79 -6.97
CA ARG A 116 -17.17 -10.65 -5.57
C ARG A 116 -16.06 -10.98 -4.58
N CYS A 117 -15.42 -12.14 -4.72
CA CYS A 117 -14.51 -12.66 -3.71
C CYS A 117 -13.03 -12.63 -4.09
N GLY A 118 -12.66 -12.29 -5.33
CA GLY A 118 -11.25 -12.23 -5.74
C GLY A 118 -10.66 -13.57 -6.17
N ARG A 119 -11.36 -14.69 -5.93
CA ARG A 119 -10.85 -16.01 -6.29
C ARG A 119 -10.72 -16.14 -7.81
N GLU A 120 -9.55 -16.59 -8.25
CA GLU A 120 -9.31 -17.02 -9.63
C GLU A 120 -10.13 -18.27 -9.93
N ALA A 121 -11.01 -18.18 -10.92
CA ALA A 121 -11.93 -19.25 -11.31
C ALA A 121 -12.42 -19.06 -12.76
N PRO A 122 -11.53 -19.05 -13.77
CA PRO A 122 -11.86 -18.63 -15.13
C PRO A 122 -13.04 -19.40 -15.75
N ALA A 123 -13.08 -20.73 -15.56
CA ALA A 123 -14.19 -21.55 -16.06
C ALA A 123 -15.54 -21.19 -15.42
N GLN A 124 -15.56 -21.01 -14.09
CA GLN A 124 -16.77 -20.67 -13.34
C GLN A 124 -17.24 -19.25 -13.64
N VAL A 125 -16.30 -18.31 -13.74
CA VAL A 125 -16.55 -16.89 -14.01
C VAL A 125 -17.17 -16.73 -15.42
N ARG A 126 -16.69 -17.48 -16.42
CA ARG A 126 -17.30 -17.52 -17.75
C ARG A 126 -18.73 -18.06 -17.71
N LYS A 127 -18.95 -19.18 -17.00
CA LYS A 127 -20.27 -19.80 -16.85
C LYS A 127 -21.27 -18.89 -16.10
N ASN A 128 -20.83 -18.24 -15.02
CA ASN A 128 -21.69 -17.50 -14.10
C ASN A 128 -21.54 -15.98 -14.23
N ARG A 129 -21.28 -15.46 -15.44
CA ARG A 129 -21.26 -14.01 -15.75
C ARG A 129 -20.40 -13.16 -14.81
N GLY A 130 -19.22 -13.64 -14.41
CA GLY A 130 -18.31 -12.88 -13.54
C GLY A 130 -18.12 -13.45 -12.13
N TYR A 131 -18.78 -14.55 -11.77
CA TYR A 131 -18.78 -15.06 -10.39
C TYR A 131 -18.31 -16.53 -10.29
N CYS A 132 -17.72 -16.90 -9.15
CA CYS A 132 -17.52 -18.31 -8.82
C CYS A 132 -18.84 -18.97 -8.38
N ASP A 133 -18.91 -20.31 -8.42
CA ASP A 133 -20.15 -21.04 -8.13
C ASP A 133 -20.74 -20.69 -6.76
N ARG A 134 -19.87 -20.61 -5.73
CA ARG A 134 -20.25 -20.23 -4.37
C ARG A 134 -20.89 -18.84 -4.30
N CYS A 135 -20.37 -17.88 -5.08
CA CYS A 135 -20.88 -16.51 -5.08
C CYS A 135 -22.14 -16.36 -5.94
N ALA A 136 -22.27 -17.15 -7.01
CA ALA A 136 -23.44 -17.17 -7.87
C ALA A 136 -24.66 -17.76 -7.15
N GLN A 137 -24.49 -18.90 -6.46
CA GLN A 137 -25.55 -19.56 -5.68
C GLN A 137 -26.11 -18.64 -4.58
N ARG A 138 -25.24 -17.90 -3.87
CA ARG A 138 -25.65 -16.94 -2.84
C ARG A 138 -26.46 -15.74 -3.36
N ASN A 139 -26.37 -15.42 -4.65
CA ASN A 139 -27.19 -14.36 -5.23
C ASN A 139 -28.57 -14.92 -5.63
N GLN A 140 -28.60 -16.11 -6.26
CA GLN A 140 -29.87 -16.76 -6.63
C GLN A 140 -30.76 -17.09 -5.44
N SER A 141 -30.20 -17.34 -4.26
CA SER A 141 -30.96 -17.57 -3.03
C SER A 141 -31.57 -16.30 -2.43
N ARG A 142 -31.05 -15.10 -2.77
CA ARG A 142 -31.59 -13.82 -2.27
C ARG A 142 -32.71 -13.27 -3.16
N ASP A 143 -32.72 -13.62 -4.44
CA ASP A 143 -33.76 -13.19 -5.39
C ASP A 143 -35.06 -14.03 -5.29
N LYS A 144 -35.10 -15.03 -4.39
CA LYS A 144 -36.26 -15.91 -4.14
C LYS A 144 -37.02 -15.58 -2.85
N LEU A 145 -36.68 -14.48 -2.19
CA LEU A 145 -37.38 -13.89 -1.05
C LEU A 145 -38.00 -12.57 -1.49
#